data_AF-A0A8T2HWC9-F1
#
_entry.id   AF-A0A8T2HWC9-F1
#
_cell.length_a   1.000
_cell.length_b   1.000
_cell.length_c   1.000
_cell.angle_alpha   90.00
_cell.angle_beta   90.00
_cell.angle_gamma   90.00
#
_symmetry.space_group_name_H-M   'P 1'
#
loop_
_entity.id
_entity.type
_entity.pdbx_description
1 polymer ?
#
loop_
_entity_poly.entity_id
_entity_poly.type
_entity_poly.pdbx_seq_one_letter_code
_entity_poly.pdbx_strand_id
1 'polypeptide(L)'
;MMTLESIDAYEKGEFANVPLGLCRPHIVDNGTTLPGRSRYLLLFRHRYLDFRLAEVQALAEVGYGKVNDGNDGLPVIVWEKPAGGLVASPFWYIHLPTEAAELILLVILRRSMLVRCALELWGEGSSWEELQSVVADYIPVDKAKYAAADQSFKFVVESWGQMATQEEKLDIIESFEKCTKLSGPIDLKSPMHHFWAIKCDIPDKNLSCLPPLPQRYYFGRQILAEETCSVRLNKLPIYDLKKRRYIGPTSMDPELSYIMCAMGGVQKHSLFLDPFVGTGSVLIAAADIGAHTLGTDIDIRVIKHGKKDKKGQPVNIWTNFQDYELPAPLGLLRLDLNRSPFRQHLEEILDVIVADPPYGVRAGARKSRSDPDAVIPDRATHIAATSPYTLAECLRDLVESAARWLCVGGKLVYWTPCAPGYYLEEELPKHPAMEMEANCEQVLALRYSRRLIVMRKVRKYDGKAAREYYEKIGTPKMALDDLRDYVYSTLDDEGTTAASGGEMKDGDHHVPRTRLRNKFI
;
A
#
# COMPACT_ATOMS: atom_id res chain seq x y z
N MET A 1 37.93 -12.79 7.46
CA MET A 1 37.41 -13.52 6.28
C MET A 1 36.15 -14.23 6.72
N MET A 2 35.00 -13.55 6.62
CA MET A 2 33.69 -14.18 6.77
C MET A 2 33.35 -14.81 5.41
N THR A 3 33.09 -16.11 5.41
CA THR A 3 32.74 -16.86 4.21
C THR A 3 31.35 -16.47 3.73
N LEU A 4 31.17 -16.41 2.41
CA LEU A 4 29.91 -16.11 1.68
C LEU A 4 28.72 -17.02 2.03
N GLU A 5 28.85 -17.93 3.00
CA GLU A 5 27.83 -18.90 3.40
C GLU A 5 26.99 -18.46 4.61
N SER A 6 27.33 -17.36 5.29
CA SER A 6 26.57 -16.85 6.45
C SER A 6 25.52 -15.79 6.08
N ILE A 7 25.16 -15.69 4.81
CA ILE A 7 24.08 -14.83 4.34
C ILE A 7 22.78 -15.63 4.44
N ASP A 8 21.81 -14.99 5.08
CA ASP A 8 20.43 -15.39 5.34
C ASP A 8 19.82 -16.26 4.22
N ALA A 9 18.98 -17.23 4.61
CA ALA A 9 18.20 -18.05 3.67
C ALA A 9 17.31 -17.18 2.73
N TYR A 10 17.12 -15.90 3.08
CA TYR A 10 16.51 -14.88 2.24
C TYR A 10 17.26 -14.51 0.95
N GLU A 11 18.59 -14.71 0.85
CA GLU A 11 19.37 -14.34 -0.36
C GLU A 11 19.80 -15.54 -1.23
N LYS A 12 19.58 -16.77 -0.76
CA LYS A 12 19.89 -17.98 -1.54
C LYS A 12 18.83 -18.25 -2.60
N GLY A 13 18.77 -17.41 -3.64
CA GLY A 13 18.44 -17.79 -5.02
C GLY A 13 17.10 -18.48 -5.35
N GLU A 14 16.23 -18.78 -4.39
CA GLU A 14 14.96 -19.49 -4.63
C GLU A 14 13.77 -18.54 -4.87
N PHE A 15 13.95 -17.22 -4.69
CA PHE A 15 13.01 -16.20 -5.14
C PHE A 15 13.49 -15.48 -6.41
N ALA A 16 13.80 -16.27 -7.45
CA ALA A 16 13.50 -15.83 -8.82
C ALA A 16 12.00 -15.48 -9.02
N ASN A 17 11.18 -15.76 -8.00
CA ASN A 17 9.76 -15.43 -7.86
C ASN A 17 9.47 -14.60 -6.58
N VAL A 18 10.14 -13.47 -6.34
CA VAL A 18 9.62 -12.51 -5.35
C VAL A 18 8.16 -12.20 -5.75
N PRO A 19 7.13 -12.48 -4.93
CA PRO A 19 5.76 -12.24 -5.32
C PRO A 19 5.62 -10.75 -5.54
N LEU A 20 5.19 -10.33 -6.73
CA LEU A 20 4.70 -8.98 -7.00
C LEU A 20 3.38 -8.75 -6.26
N GLY A 21 3.36 -9.00 -4.95
CA GLY A 21 2.20 -9.64 -4.33
C GLY A 21 1.62 -10.78 -5.19
N LEU A 22 0.46 -11.30 -4.84
CA LEU A 22 -0.41 -11.92 -5.83
C LEU A 22 -1.31 -10.86 -6.47
N CYS A 23 -0.73 -9.75 -6.97
CA CYS A 23 -1.39 -9.14 -8.13
C CYS A 23 -1.18 -10.13 -9.29
N ARG A 24 -2.17 -10.32 -10.17
CA ARG A 24 -2.01 -11.17 -11.37
C ARG A 24 -1.71 -10.27 -12.58
N PRO A 25 -0.56 -9.57 -12.63
CA PRO A 25 -0.25 -8.66 -13.70
C PRO A 25 0.03 -9.45 -14.98
N HIS A 26 -0.37 -8.88 -16.10
CA HIS A 26 0.13 -9.34 -17.38
C HIS A 26 1.50 -8.69 -17.62
N ILE A 27 2.56 -9.50 -17.58
CA ILE A 27 3.95 -9.05 -17.71
C ILE A 27 4.55 -9.60 -18.99
N VAL A 28 5.16 -8.73 -19.79
CA VAL A 28 5.96 -9.07 -20.96
C VAL A 28 7.44 -8.82 -20.71
N ASP A 29 8.31 -9.40 -21.53
CA ASP A 29 9.75 -9.21 -21.41
C ASP A 29 10.18 -7.79 -21.85
N ASN A 30 11.32 -7.34 -21.32
CA ASN A 30 11.91 -6.05 -21.65
C ASN A 30 12.14 -5.93 -23.17
N GLY A 31 11.77 -4.80 -23.76
CA GLY A 31 11.86 -4.54 -25.20
C GLY A 31 10.65 -5.00 -26.03
N THR A 32 9.62 -5.57 -25.40
CA THR A 32 8.39 -5.94 -26.11
C THR A 32 7.67 -4.71 -26.67
N THR A 33 7.31 -4.76 -27.95
CA THR A 33 6.49 -3.72 -28.60
C THR A 33 5.06 -4.21 -28.75
N LEU A 34 4.08 -3.39 -28.36
CA LEU A 34 2.65 -3.69 -28.45
C LEU A 34 1.95 -2.68 -29.36
N PRO A 35 1.49 -3.08 -30.56
CA PRO A 35 0.77 -2.19 -31.47
C PRO A 35 -0.46 -1.55 -30.82
N GLY A 36 -0.70 -0.26 -31.08
CA GLY A 36 -1.83 0.49 -30.50
C GLY A 36 -1.68 0.88 -29.03
N ARG A 37 -0.51 0.62 -28.43
CA ARG A 37 -0.20 0.96 -27.05
C ARG A 37 1.04 1.84 -26.96
N SER A 38 0.99 2.80 -26.05
CA SER A 38 2.11 3.69 -25.72
C SER A 38 2.88 3.15 -24.53
N ARG A 39 4.22 3.13 -24.66
CA ARG A 39 5.16 2.66 -23.64
C ARG A 39 5.63 3.82 -22.76
N TYR A 40 5.60 3.64 -21.44
CA TYR A 40 6.06 4.63 -20.47
C TYR A 40 6.97 3.98 -19.44
N LEU A 41 7.94 4.74 -18.92
CA LEU A 41 8.75 4.35 -17.77
C LEU A 41 8.14 4.94 -16.50
N LEU A 42 7.78 4.09 -15.54
CA LEU A 42 7.44 4.48 -14.18
C LEU A 42 8.69 4.42 -13.30
N LEU A 43 8.98 5.55 -12.65
CA LEU A 43 9.95 5.61 -11.57
C LEU A 43 9.24 5.46 -10.24
N PHE A 44 9.48 4.34 -9.55
CA PHE A 44 8.94 4.09 -8.22
C PHE A 44 9.85 4.61 -7.10
N ARG A 45 9.24 4.98 -5.99
CA ARG A 45 9.93 5.20 -4.71
C ARG A 45 10.43 3.85 -4.17
N HIS A 46 11.60 3.85 -3.54
CA HIS A 46 12.22 2.62 -3.04
C HIS A 46 11.74 2.19 -1.66
N ARG A 47 10.44 1.88 -1.57
CA ARG A 47 9.74 1.39 -0.39
C ARG A 47 8.54 0.57 -0.85
N TYR A 48 8.02 -0.30 0.02
CA TYR A 48 6.81 -1.08 -0.24
C TYR A 48 6.82 -1.76 -1.62
N LEU A 49 7.91 -2.48 -1.94
CA LEU A 49 8.16 -3.03 -3.28
C LEU A 49 6.99 -3.86 -3.80
N ASP A 50 6.44 -4.73 -2.97
CA ASP A 50 5.29 -5.60 -3.26
C ASP A 50 4.00 -4.85 -3.61
N PHE A 51 3.88 -3.58 -3.23
CA PHE A 51 2.65 -2.79 -3.39
C PHE A 51 2.63 -2.02 -4.72
N ARG A 52 3.79 -1.85 -5.36
CA ARG A 52 3.98 -0.95 -6.53
C ARG A 52 3.01 -1.24 -7.66
N LEU A 53 3.00 -2.48 -8.13
CA LEU A 53 2.19 -2.87 -9.29
C LEU A 53 0.70 -2.89 -8.93
N ALA A 54 0.36 -3.43 -7.75
CA ALA A 54 -1.02 -3.52 -7.29
C ALA A 54 -1.66 -2.13 -7.08
N GLU A 55 -0.92 -1.17 -6.51
CA GLU A 55 -1.38 0.22 -6.37
C GLU A 55 -1.65 0.85 -7.75
N VAL A 56 -0.71 0.71 -8.68
CA VAL A 56 -0.85 1.27 -10.04
C VAL A 56 -2.02 0.64 -10.79
N GLN A 57 -2.20 -0.69 -10.69
CA GLN A 57 -3.33 -1.37 -11.31
C GLN A 57 -4.68 -0.90 -10.77
N ALA A 58 -4.79 -0.76 -9.45
CA ALA A 58 -6.02 -0.25 -8.83
C ALA A 58 -6.31 1.21 -9.24
N LEU A 59 -5.28 2.05 -9.36
CA LEU A 59 -5.45 3.44 -9.79
C LEU A 59 -5.81 3.56 -11.28
N ALA A 60 -5.22 2.72 -12.14
CA ALA A 60 -5.62 2.67 -13.55
C ALA A 60 -7.06 2.21 -13.72
N GLU A 61 -7.51 1.26 -12.90
CA GLU A 61 -8.92 0.87 -12.86
C GLU A 61 -9.83 2.05 -12.56
N VAL A 62 -9.47 2.86 -11.57
CA VAL A 62 -10.28 4.04 -11.23
C VAL A 62 -10.33 5.04 -12.39
N GLY A 63 -9.23 5.19 -13.14
CA GLY A 63 -9.19 6.10 -14.28
C GLY A 63 -9.92 5.59 -15.52
N TYR A 64 -9.98 4.28 -15.73
CA TYR A 64 -10.45 3.68 -17.00
C TYR A 64 -11.69 2.78 -16.86
N GLY A 65 -12.08 2.39 -15.65
CA GLY A 65 -13.25 1.58 -15.33
C GLY A 65 -13.05 0.06 -15.42
N LYS A 66 -12.43 -0.46 -16.49
CA LYS A 66 -12.22 -1.92 -16.68
C LYS A 66 -10.76 -2.24 -16.97
N VAL A 67 -10.02 -2.86 -16.04
CA VAL A 67 -8.59 -3.20 -16.27
C VAL A 67 -8.40 -4.44 -17.15
N ASN A 68 -9.37 -5.35 -17.24
CA ASN A 68 -9.19 -6.64 -17.90
C ASN A 68 -9.79 -6.73 -19.32
N ASP A 69 -10.28 -5.60 -19.87
CA ASP A 69 -11.06 -5.56 -21.11
C ASP A 69 -10.54 -4.42 -21.99
N GLY A 70 -9.27 -4.50 -22.39
CA GLY A 70 -8.73 -3.62 -23.42
C GLY A 70 -9.37 -3.94 -24.77
N ASN A 71 -9.57 -2.93 -25.61
CA ASN A 71 -10.18 -3.07 -26.93
C ASN A 71 -9.41 -4.04 -27.87
N ASP A 72 -8.18 -4.40 -27.50
CA ASP A 72 -7.27 -5.30 -28.21
C ASP A 72 -7.18 -6.70 -27.58
N GLY A 73 -8.02 -7.02 -26.59
CA GLY A 73 -7.99 -8.31 -25.88
C GLY A 73 -6.89 -8.45 -24.83
N LEU A 74 -6.13 -7.37 -24.57
CA LEU A 74 -5.15 -7.28 -23.49
C LEU A 74 -5.74 -6.51 -22.30
N PRO A 75 -5.24 -6.73 -21.06
CA PRO A 75 -5.58 -5.84 -19.96
C PRO A 75 -5.07 -4.42 -20.24
N VAL A 76 -5.69 -3.42 -19.64
CA VAL A 76 -5.39 -1.98 -19.77
C VAL A 76 -3.95 -1.66 -19.38
N ILE A 77 -3.40 -2.34 -18.38
CA ILE A 77 -1.97 -2.30 -18.11
C ILE A 77 -1.36 -3.61 -18.53
N VAL A 78 -0.44 -3.54 -19.47
CA VAL A 78 0.56 -4.58 -19.69
C VAL A 78 1.86 -4.07 -19.10
N TRP A 79 2.37 -4.77 -18.10
CA TRP A 79 3.66 -4.47 -17.49
C TRP A 79 4.79 -5.01 -18.37
N GLU A 80 5.89 -4.29 -18.45
CA GLU A 80 7.11 -4.78 -19.05
C GLU A 80 8.20 -4.82 -17.99
N LYS A 81 8.95 -5.94 -17.96
CA LYS A 81 10.02 -6.14 -16.98
C LYS A 81 11.04 -5.00 -17.03
N PRO A 82 11.58 -4.59 -15.86
CA PRO A 82 12.73 -3.71 -15.79
C PRO A 82 13.92 -4.26 -16.58
N ALA A 83 14.85 -3.39 -16.94
CA ALA A 83 16.14 -3.81 -17.47
C ALA A 83 16.82 -4.78 -16.48
N GLY A 84 17.35 -5.90 -17.00
CA GLY A 84 17.92 -6.97 -16.19
C GLY A 84 16.90 -7.88 -15.48
N GLY A 85 15.59 -7.64 -15.65
CA GLY A 85 14.54 -8.49 -15.10
C GLY A 85 14.39 -8.44 -13.57
N LEU A 86 15.10 -7.53 -12.89
CA LEU A 86 15.11 -7.44 -11.43
C LEU A 86 13.83 -6.77 -10.91
N VAL A 87 13.00 -7.55 -10.23
CA VAL A 87 11.71 -7.09 -9.67
C VAL A 87 11.87 -5.92 -8.69
N ALA A 88 12.96 -5.91 -7.92
CA ALA A 88 13.26 -4.85 -6.97
C ALA A 88 13.57 -3.49 -7.63
N SER A 89 13.85 -3.47 -8.94
CA SER A 89 14.13 -2.25 -9.69
C SER A 89 13.01 -1.23 -9.53
N PRO A 90 13.34 0.06 -9.32
CA PRO A 90 12.36 1.13 -9.32
C PRO A 90 11.94 1.55 -10.74
N PHE A 91 12.61 1.04 -11.78
CA PHE A 91 12.45 1.42 -13.19
C PHE A 91 11.60 0.38 -13.92
N TRP A 92 10.28 0.53 -13.87
CA TRP A 92 9.33 -0.39 -14.49
C TRP A 92 8.68 0.22 -15.71
N TYR A 93 8.37 -0.60 -16.70
CA TYR A 93 7.68 -0.14 -17.90
C TYR A 93 6.21 -0.54 -17.86
N ILE A 94 5.37 0.31 -18.44
CA ILE A 94 3.96 0.00 -18.68
C ILE A 94 3.59 0.33 -20.12
N HIS A 95 2.69 -0.48 -20.67
CA HIS A 95 2.05 -0.30 -21.96
C HIS A 95 0.56 -0.02 -21.75
N LEU A 96 0.13 1.15 -22.17
CA LEU A 96 -1.25 1.63 -22.03
C LEU A 96 -1.88 1.82 -23.41
N PRO A 97 -3.20 1.61 -23.59
CA PRO A 97 -3.87 1.96 -24.84
C PRO A 97 -3.61 3.43 -25.15
N THR A 98 -3.10 3.74 -26.35
CA THR A 98 -2.60 5.09 -26.68
C THR A 98 -3.65 6.17 -26.43
N GLU A 99 -4.90 5.90 -26.76
CA GLU A 99 -6.03 6.84 -26.58
C GLU A 99 -6.39 7.11 -25.11
N ALA A 100 -6.01 6.20 -24.20
CA ALA A 100 -6.38 6.25 -22.78
C ALA A 100 -5.21 6.58 -21.85
N ALA A 101 -3.98 6.54 -22.38
CA ALA A 101 -2.76 6.59 -21.59
C ALA A 101 -2.67 7.85 -20.70
N GLU A 102 -3.00 9.02 -21.26
CA GLU A 102 -2.93 10.29 -20.53
C GLU A 102 -3.89 10.32 -19.33
N LEU A 103 -5.13 9.87 -19.51
CA LEU A 103 -6.13 9.80 -18.43
C LEU A 103 -5.69 8.84 -17.32
N ILE A 104 -5.20 7.66 -17.69
CA ILE A 104 -4.72 6.64 -16.75
C ILE A 104 -3.53 7.18 -15.95
N LEU A 105 -2.53 7.75 -16.63
CA LEU A 105 -1.35 8.33 -16.00
C LEU A 105 -1.69 9.52 -15.10
N LEU A 106 -2.67 10.35 -15.49
CA LEU A 106 -3.17 11.45 -14.66
C LEU A 106 -3.71 10.95 -13.33
N VAL A 107 -4.49 9.87 -13.35
CA VAL A 107 -5.06 9.27 -12.13
C VAL A 107 -3.95 8.64 -11.28
N ILE A 108 -3.03 7.89 -11.88
CA ILE A 108 -1.87 7.30 -11.19
C ILE A 108 -1.03 8.39 -10.52
N LEU A 109 -0.57 9.39 -11.25
CA LEU A 109 0.38 10.40 -10.76
C LEU A 109 -0.22 11.33 -9.69
N ARG A 110 -1.52 11.61 -9.76
CA ARG A 110 -2.21 12.43 -8.74
C ARG A 110 -2.50 11.67 -7.45
N ARG A 111 -2.55 10.34 -7.50
CA ARG A 111 -3.10 9.54 -6.39
C ARG A 111 -2.16 8.49 -5.80
N SER A 112 -1.15 8.06 -6.55
CA SER A 112 -0.19 7.07 -6.07
C SER A 112 0.71 7.67 -5.00
N MET A 113 1.02 6.85 -4.01
CA MET A 113 2.04 7.12 -3.01
C MET A 113 3.41 6.59 -3.45
N LEU A 114 3.44 5.56 -4.31
CA LEU A 114 4.66 4.84 -4.67
C LEU A 114 5.26 5.30 -6.00
N VAL A 115 4.49 5.85 -6.93
CA VAL A 115 5.00 6.39 -8.19
C VAL A 115 5.56 7.79 -7.94
N ARG A 116 6.83 7.99 -8.30
CA ARG A 116 7.50 9.29 -8.25
C ARG A 116 7.21 10.10 -9.50
N CYS A 117 7.37 9.49 -10.68
CA CYS A 117 7.02 10.08 -11.96
C CYS A 117 6.78 9.00 -13.02
N ALA A 118 6.18 9.41 -14.13
CA ALA A 118 6.06 8.63 -15.36
C ALA A 118 6.75 9.40 -16.48
N LEU A 119 7.55 8.74 -17.30
CA LEU A 119 8.28 9.33 -18.41
C LEU A 119 7.79 8.75 -19.74
N GLU A 120 7.53 9.66 -20.68
CA GLU A 120 7.62 9.36 -22.12
C GLU A 120 9.11 9.26 -22.46
N LEU A 121 9.60 8.04 -22.66
CA LEU A 121 11.00 7.81 -22.95
C LEU A 121 11.36 8.26 -24.35
N TRP A 122 12.37 9.11 -24.43
CA TRP A 122 12.99 9.51 -25.70
C TRP A 122 14.21 8.66 -26.02
N GLY A 123 14.86 8.13 -24.98
CA GLY A 123 15.94 7.17 -25.14
C GLY A 123 16.30 6.47 -23.84
N GLU A 124 16.92 5.32 -24.00
CA GLU A 124 17.56 4.56 -22.95
C GLU A 124 18.81 3.86 -23.51
N GLY A 125 19.83 3.63 -22.68
CA GLY A 125 21.08 3.02 -23.13
C GLY A 125 21.90 2.44 -21.99
N SER A 126 22.79 1.51 -22.33
CA SER A 126 23.77 0.91 -21.42
C SER A 126 25.02 1.79 -21.22
N SER A 127 25.27 2.72 -22.15
CA SER A 127 26.27 3.78 -22.03
C SER A 127 25.64 5.16 -22.23
N TRP A 128 26.37 6.21 -21.85
CA TRP A 128 25.92 7.59 -22.03
C TRP A 128 25.83 7.97 -23.51
N GLU A 129 26.79 7.51 -24.31
CA GLU A 129 26.88 7.74 -25.75
C GLU A 129 25.73 7.05 -26.50
N GLU A 130 25.40 5.82 -26.11
CA GLU A 130 24.25 5.09 -26.65
C GLU A 130 22.96 5.88 -26.39
N LEU A 131 22.74 6.32 -25.15
CA LEU A 131 21.60 7.14 -24.78
C LEU A 131 21.53 8.42 -25.63
N GLN A 132 22.64 9.14 -25.76
CA GLN A 132 22.69 10.38 -26.54
C GLN A 132 22.36 10.15 -28.02
N SER A 133 22.83 9.04 -28.61
CA SER A 133 22.51 8.67 -29.99
C SER A 133 21.01 8.42 -30.15
N VAL A 134 20.41 7.61 -29.26
CA VAL A 134 18.98 7.31 -29.31
C VAL A 134 18.13 8.58 -29.13
N VAL A 135 18.52 9.45 -28.19
CA VAL A 135 17.85 10.73 -27.97
C VAL A 135 17.98 11.65 -29.18
N ALA A 136 19.13 11.69 -29.85
CA ALA A 136 19.32 12.48 -31.07
C ALA A 136 18.36 12.02 -32.19
N ASP A 137 18.16 10.70 -32.32
CA ASP A 137 17.33 10.08 -33.36
C ASP A 137 15.82 10.07 -33.04
N TYR A 138 15.43 10.44 -31.81
CA TYR A 138 14.01 10.52 -31.44
C TYR A 138 13.21 11.48 -32.34
N ILE A 139 11.94 11.13 -32.58
CA ILE A 139 11.08 11.70 -33.62
C ILE A 139 11.03 13.24 -33.54
N PRO A 140 11.50 13.98 -34.57
CA PRO A 140 11.59 15.44 -34.51
C PRO A 140 10.24 16.15 -34.29
N VAL A 141 9.16 15.62 -34.88
CA VAL A 141 7.80 16.18 -34.72
C VAL A 141 7.32 16.10 -33.28
N ASP A 142 7.67 15.02 -32.56
CA ASP A 142 7.28 14.86 -31.16
C ASP A 142 8.13 15.73 -30.24
N LYS A 143 9.44 15.88 -30.53
CA LYS A 143 10.29 16.87 -29.82
C LYS A 143 9.74 18.28 -29.96
N ALA A 144 9.37 18.67 -31.19
CA ALA A 144 8.93 20.03 -31.51
C ALA A 144 7.72 20.49 -30.67
N LYS A 145 6.82 19.56 -30.29
CA LYS A 145 5.66 19.83 -29.41
C LYS A 145 6.07 20.42 -28.05
N TYR A 146 7.27 20.09 -27.58
CA TYR A 146 7.77 20.42 -26.25
C TYR A 146 9.04 21.27 -26.28
N ALA A 147 9.46 21.70 -27.48
CA ALA A 147 10.74 22.35 -27.74
C ALA A 147 10.61 23.73 -28.40
N ALA A 148 9.39 24.18 -28.69
CA ALA A 148 9.12 25.47 -29.34
C ALA A 148 9.43 26.66 -28.43
N ALA A 149 9.55 27.85 -29.02
CA ALA A 149 9.98 29.07 -28.33
C ALA A 149 9.03 29.54 -27.21
N ASP A 150 7.78 29.07 -27.21
CA ASP A 150 6.77 29.33 -26.18
C ASP A 150 6.65 28.21 -25.14
N GLN A 151 7.43 27.13 -25.27
CA GLN A 151 7.42 25.97 -24.38
C GLN A 151 8.57 26.06 -23.39
N SER A 152 8.30 26.59 -22.18
CA SER A 152 9.35 26.64 -21.16
C SER A 152 9.66 25.25 -20.59
N PHE A 153 10.92 24.99 -20.27
CA PHE A 153 11.32 23.70 -19.72
C PHE A 153 12.42 23.79 -18.67
N LYS A 154 12.61 22.68 -17.95
CA LYS A 154 13.83 22.43 -17.16
C LYS A 154 14.31 21.00 -17.33
N PHE A 155 15.59 20.80 -17.06
CA PHE A 155 16.14 19.46 -16.85
C PHE A 155 16.03 19.06 -15.38
N VAL A 156 15.73 17.78 -15.16
CA VAL A 156 15.78 17.12 -13.85
C VAL A 156 16.82 16.01 -13.94
N VAL A 157 17.91 16.16 -13.19
CA VAL A 157 18.98 15.17 -13.15
C VAL A 157 18.84 14.32 -11.89
N GLU A 158 18.67 13.02 -12.08
CA GLU A 158 18.52 12.04 -11.00
C GLU A 158 19.58 10.95 -11.13
N SER A 159 20.13 10.52 -9.99
CA SER A 159 21.07 9.40 -9.93
C SER A 159 20.54 8.35 -8.96
N TRP A 160 20.60 7.09 -9.37
CA TRP A 160 20.26 5.96 -8.51
C TRP A 160 21.48 5.51 -7.71
N GLY A 161 21.33 5.42 -6.38
CA GLY A 161 22.38 4.93 -5.48
C GLY A 161 23.52 5.91 -5.17
N GLN A 162 23.46 7.14 -5.68
CA GLN A 162 24.40 8.22 -5.34
C GLN A 162 23.75 9.59 -5.56
N MET A 163 24.23 10.61 -4.84
CA MET A 163 23.85 11.99 -5.13
C MET A 163 24.82 12.57 -6.16
N ALA A 164 24.30 13.01 -7.31
CA ALA A 164 25.10 13.75 -8.28
C ALA A 164 25.52 15.11 -7.71
N THR A 165 26.78 15.49 -7.93
CA THR A 165 27.30 16.82 -7.59
C THR A 165 26.67 17.88 -8.49
N GLN A 166 26.78 19.16 -8.12
CA GLN A 166 26.25 20.25 -8.96
C GLN A 166 26.98 20.33 -10.32
N GLU A 167 28.29 20.08 -10.32
CA GLU A 167 29.11 20.02 -11.54
C GLU A 167 28.66 18.89 -12.46
N GLU A 168 28.49 17.67 -11.93
CA GLU A 168 27.99 16.53 -12.70
C GLU A 168 26.60 16.79 -13.30
N LYS A 169 25.73 17.49 -12.56
CA LYS A 169 24.40 17.87 -13.07
C LYS A 169 24.51 18.83 -14.25
N LEU A 170 25.41 19.82 -14.18
CA LEU A 170 25.63 20.77 -15.27
C LEU A 170 26.19 20.06 -16.50
N ASP A 171 27.19 19.18 -16.33
CA ASP A 171 27.77 18.39 -17.42
C ASP A 171 26.70 17.54 -18.12
N ILE A 172 25.84 16.87 -17.33
CA ILE A 172 24.72 16.08 -17.85
C ILE A 172 23.79 16.96 -18.70
N ILE A 173 23.40 18.13 -18.17
CA ILE A 173 22.50 19.06 -18.86
C ILE A 173 23.10 19.54 -20.18
N GLU A 174 24.32 20.06 -20.16
CA GLU A 174 25.02 20.54 -21.37
C GLU A 174 25.18 19.44 -22.42
N SER A 175 25.38 18.19 -21.97
CA SER A 175 25.48 17.05 -22.86
C SER A 175 24.16 16.75 -23.59
N PHE A 176 23.01 16.95 -22.94
CA PHE A 176 21.69 16.73 -23.54
C PHE A 176 21.21 17.90 -24.39
N GLU A 177 21.62 19.13 -24.11
CA GLU A 177 21.30 20.27 -24.98
C GLU A 177 21.74 20.01 -26.43
N LYS A 178 22.93 19.40 -26.61
CA LYS A 178 23.50 19.09 -27.92
C LYS A 178 22.66 18.08 -28.73
N CYS A 179 22.12 17.03 -28.09
CA CYS A 179 21.38 15.97 -28.79
C CYS A 179 19.87 16.21 -28.85
N THR A 180 19.29 16.96 -27.90
CA THR A 180 17.84 17.20 -27.84
C THR A 180 17.38 18.34 -28.74
N LYS A 181 18.24 19.34 -28.99
CA LYS A 181 17.93 20.56 -29.78
C LYS A 181 16.69 21.31 -29.28
N LEU A 182 16.45 21.29 -27.97
CA LEU A 182 15.36 22.05 -27.36
C LEU A 182 15.65 23.56 -27.49
N SER A 183 14.69 24.33 -28.03
CA SER A 183 14.86 25.76 -28.29
C SER A 183 14.01 26.67 -27.40
N GLY A 184 13.14 26.09 -26.58
CA GLY A 184 12.31 26.82 -25.62
C GLY A 184 13.12 27.47 -24.49
N PRO A 185 12.52 28.43 -23.75
CA PRO A 185 13.19 29.09 -22.64
C PRO A 185 13.35 28.17 -21.42
N ILE A 186 14.50 28.24 -20.74
CA ILE A 186 14.71 27.52 -19.48
C ILE A 186 14.00 28.27 -18.35
N ASP A 187 13.08 27.61 -17.66
CA ASP A 187 12.45 28.10 -16.42
C ASP A 187 12.66 27.09 -15.28
N LEU A 188 13.44 27.48 -14.27
CA LEU A 188 13.73 26.61 -13.14
C LEU A 188 12.63 26.61 -12.07
N LYS A 189 11.72 27.60 -12.10
CA LYS A 189 10.69 27.79 -11.08
C LYS A 189 9.35 27.20 -11.52
N SER A 190 8.86 27.57 -12.70
CA SER A 190 7.52 27.18 -13.18
C SER A 190 7.52 26.75 -14.66
N PRO A 191 8.35 25.77 -15.05
CA PRO A 191 8.41 25.30 -16.42
C PRO A 191 7.14 24.56 -16.86
N MET A 192 6.85 24.62 -18.16
CA MET A 192 5.79 23.82 -18.77
C MET A 192 6.18 22.34 -18.94
N HIS A 193 7.47 22.06 -19.13
CA HIS A 193 7.97 20.69 -19.36
C HIS A 193 9.16 20.35 -18.47
N HIS A 194 9.18 19.11 -17.97
CA HIS A 194 10.31 18.56 -17.22
C HIS A 194 10.95 17.44 -18.04
N PHE A 195 12.24 17.57 -18.35
CA PHE A 195 13.01 16.53 -19.02
C PHE A 195 13.94 15.86 -18.02
N TRP A 196 13.75 14.56 -17.82
CA TRP A 196 14.51 13.78 -16.87
C TRP A 196 15.71 13.13 -17.55
N ALA A 197 16.88 13.33 -16.98
CA ALA A 197 18.08 12.57 -17.25
C ALA A 197 18.38 11.72 -16.01
N ILE A 198 18.28 10.39 -16.14
CA ILE A 198 18.44 9.46 -15.04
C ILE A 198 19.66 8.59 -15.27
N LYS A 199 20.56 8.58 -14.29
CA LYS A 199 21.74 7.71 -14.24
C LYS A 199 21.53 6.57 -13.25
N CYS A 200 21.47 5.33 -13.73
CA CYS A 200 21.51 4.13 -12.91
C CYS A 200 22.88 3.48 -13.07
N ASP A 201 23.80 3.86 -12.19
CA ASP A 201 25.19 3.41 -12.15
C ASP A 201 25.58 3.40 -10.67
N ILE A 202 25.56 2.21 -10.07
CA ILE A 202 25.78 2.01 -8.64
C ILE A 202 27.27 1.67 -8.44
N PRO A 203 28.05 2.52 -7.75
CA PRO A 203 29.43 2.18 -7.43
C PRO A 203 29.49 0.95 -6.50
N ASP A 204 30.51 0.11 -6.65
CA ASP A 204 30.67 -1.14 -5.88
C ASP A 204 30.49 -0.97 -4.36
N LYS A 205 30.96 0.15 -3.81
CA LYS A 205 30.85 0.51 -2.39
C LYS A 205 29.41 0.62 -1.86
N ASN A 206 28.42 0.82 -2.74
CA ASN A 206 27.01 1.01 -2.39
C ASN A 206 26.15 -0.23 -2.71
N LEU A 207 26.72 -1.30 -3.25
CA LEU A 207 26.00 -2.54 -3.56
C LEU A 207 25.52 -3.29 -2.30
N SER A 208 26.12 -3.01 -1.14
CA SER A 208 25.76 -3.67 0.13
C SER A 208 24.41 -3.23 0.71
N CYS A 209 23.81 -2.14 0.20
CA CYS A 209 22.56 -1.58 0.73
C CYS A 209 21.48 -1.36 -0.34
N LEU A 210 21.75 -1.70 -1.60
CA LEU A 210 20.86 -1.50 -2.74
C LEU A 210 20.85 -2.74 -3.63
N PRO A 211 19.73 -3.02 -4.33
CA PRO A 211 19.72 -4.09 -5.31
C PRO A 211 20.76 -3.80 -6.40
N PRO A 212 21.52 -4.81 -6.85
CA PRO A 212 22.55 -4.66 -7.89
C PRO A 212 21.88 -4.50 -9.26
N LEU A 213 21.37 -3.30 -9.54
CA LEU A 213 20.73 -2.99 -10.81
C LEU A 213 21.76 -2.92 -11.94
N PRO A 214 21.43 -3.36 -13.16
CA PRO A 214 22.31 -3.18 -14.30
C PRO A 214 22.54 -1.69 -14.59
N GLN A 215 23.74 -1.37 -15.07
CA GLN A 215 24.04 -0.03 -15.54
C GLN A 215 23.08 0.36 -16.66
N ARG A 216 22.39 1.48 -16.50
CA ARG A 216 21.46 2.01 -17.50
C ARG A 216 21.24 3.51 -17.33
N TYR A 217 21.00 4.18 -18.43
CA TYR A 217 20.72 5.61 -18.48
C TYR A 217 19.40 5.84 -19.20
N TYR A 218 18.62 6.81 -18.73
CA TYR A 218 17.32 7.13 -19.29
C TYR A 218 17.23 8.62 -19.58
N PHE A 219 16.58 8.97 -20.69
CA PHE A 219 16.17 10.32 -20.99
C PHE A 219 14.71 10.34 -21.45
N GLY A 220 13.91 11.23 -20.88
CA GLY A 220 12.50 11.31 -21.26
C GLY A 220 11.78 12.51 -20.69
N ARG A 221 10.61 12.80 -21.26
CA ARG A 221 9.73 13.87 -20.82
C ARG A 221 8.83 13.35 -19.71
N GLN A 222 8.74 14.08 -18.60
CA GLN A 222 7.79 13.78 -17.55
C GLN A 222 6.36 13.98 -18.06
N ILE A 223 5.52 12.98 -17.82
CA ILE A 223 4.08 13.11 -17.95
C ILE A 223 3.58 13.97 -16.79
N LEU A 224 2.98 15.12 -17.11
CA LEU A 224 2.57 16.18 -16.19
C LEU A 224 3.76 16.86 -15.51
N ALA A 225 4.15 18.04 -16.00
CA ALA A 225 5.04 18.96 -15.29
C ALA A 225 4.35 19.49 -14.02
N GLU A 226 5.13 19.83 -13.00
CA GLU A 226 4.73 19.66 -11.59
C GLU A 226 3.82 20.75 -10.99
N GLU A 227 3.40 20.49 -9.73
CA GLU A 227 2.18 20.81 -8.95
C GLU A 227 1.15 19.67 -8.91
N THR A 228 1.11 18.78 -9.91
CA THR A 228 0.11 17.68 -9.97
C THR A 228 0.65 16.26 -9.73
N CYS A 229 1.95 16.02 -9.83
CA CYS A 229 2.56 14.75 -9.39
C CYS A 229 2.75 14.77 -7.86
N SER A 230 2.53 13.64 -7.19
CA SER A 230 2.76 13.52 -5.74
C SER A 230 1.86 14.44 -4.87
N VAL A 231 0.72 14.91 -5.38
CA VAL A 231 -0.23 15.78 -4.63
C VAL A 231 -0.57 15.21 -3.26
N ARG A 232 -0.80 13.88 -3.17
CA ARG A 232 -1.09 13.22 -1.89
C ARG A 232 0.11 13.14 -0.96
N LEU A 233 1.30 12.87 -1.49
CA LEU A 233 2.52 12.86 -0.70
C LEU A 233 2.78 14.23 -0.06
N ASN A 234 2.52 15.32 -0.78
CA ASN A 234 2.68 16.69 -0.26
C ASN A 234 1.71 16.99 0.90
N LYS A 235 0.63 16.23 1.05
CA LYS A 235 -0.30 16.33 2.19
C LYS A 235 0.11 15.48 3.39
N LEU A 236 1.03 14.51 3.27
CA LEU A 236 1.44 13.68 4.41
C LEU A 236 1.88 14.47 5.65
N PRO A 237 2.65 15.59 5.52
CA PRO A 237 3.05 16.38 6.68
C PRO A 237 1.87 17.02 7.44
N ILE A 238 0.71 17.16 6.82
CA ILE A 238 -0.54 17.64 7.44
C ILE A 238 -1.09 16.55 8.37
N TYR A 239 -1.07 15.30 7.92
CA TYR A 239 -1.66 14.15 8.62
C TYR A 239 -0.70 13.41 9.57
N ASP A 240 0.51 13.96 9.78
CA ASP A 240 1.52 13.40 10.68
C ASP A 240 0.93 13.05 12.05
N LEU A 241 1.08 11.79 12.45
CA LEU A 241 0.59 11.24 13.70
C LEU A 241 1.12 11.99 14.93
N LYS A 242 2.32 12.58 14.86
CA LYS A 242 2.90 13.38 15.96
C LYS A 242 2.12 14.65 16.24
N LYS A 243 1.42 15.19 15.23
CA LYS A 243 0.60 16.41 15.32
C LYS A 243 -0.86 16.11 15.69
N ARG A 244 -1.29 14.85 15.58
CA ARG A 244 -2.68 14.44 15.80
C ARG A 244 -3.09 14.51 17.27
N ARG A 245 -4.19 15.20 17.56
CA ARG A 245 -4.71 15.33 18.93
C ARG A 245 -5.31 14.03 19.45
N TYR A 246 -6.16 13.37 18.65
CA TYR A 246 -6.72 12.07 19.00
C TYR A 246 -5.98 10.93 18.29
N ILE A 247 -5.03 10.31 19.01
CA ILE A 247 -4.17 9.21 18.54
C ILE A 247 -4.22 8.01 19.50
N GLY A 248 -4.14 6.79 18.97
CA GLY A 248 -4.13 5.54 19.72
C GLY A 248 -2.84 4.74 19.49
N PRO A 249 -2.61 3.67 20.25
CA PRO A 249 -1.41 2.83 20.12
C PRO A 249 -1.34 2.05 18.79
N THR A 250 -2.48 1.93 18.10
CA THR A 250 -2.65 1.18 16.85
C THR A 250 -3.06 2.09 15.69
N SER A 251 -2.87 3.41 15.79
CA SER A 251 -3.19 4.33 14.69
C SER A 251 -2.37 4.00 13.45
N MET A 252 -3.05 3.74 12.32
CA MET A 252 -2.41 3.48 11.03
C MET A 252 -1.61 4.70 10.54
N ASP A 253 -0.49 4.43 9.90
CA ASP A 253 0.36 5.41 9.22
C ASP A 253 -0.41 6.10 8.06
N PRO A 254 -0.25 7.43 7.87
CA PRO A 254 -0.95 8.15 6.80
C PRO A 254 -0.60 7.68 5.38
N GLU A 255 0.67 7.38 5.09
CA GLU A 255 1.09 6.93 3.76
C GLU A 255 0.47 5.57 3.43
N LEU A 256 0.52 4.62 4.38
CA LEU A 256 -0.16 3.34 4.23
C LEU A 256 -1.68 3.48 4.13
N SER A 257 -2.29 4.41 4.88
CA SER A 257 -3.73 4.67 4.78
C SER A 257 -4.13 5.11 3.36
N TYR A 258 -3.32 5.94 2.71
CA TYR A 258 -3.54 6.30 1.30
C TYR A 258 -3.31 5.13 0.34
N ILE A 259 -2.29 4.29 0.56
CA ILE A 259 -2.05 3.08 -0.25
C ILE A 259 -3.24 2.13 -0.15
N MET A 260 -3.76 1.90 1.06
CA MET A 260 -4.95 1.06 1.27
C MET A 260 -6.17 1.63 0.53
N CYS A 261 -6.38 2.95 0.58
CA CYS A 261 -7.48 3.59 -0.16
C CYS A 261 -7.28 3.55 -1.68
N ALA A 262 -6.05 3.67 -2.17
CA ALA A 262 -5.73 3.55 -3.59
C ALA A 262 -6.03 2.13 -4.09
N MET A 263 -5.55 1.11 -3.36
CA MET A 263 -5.77 -0.30 -3.69
C MET A 263 -7.24 -0.73 -3.56
N GLY A 264 -7.99 -0.09 -2.65
CA GLY A 264 -9.44 -0.27 -2.51
C GLY A 264 -10.26 0.44 -3.58
N GLY A 265 -9.64 1.24 -4.45
CA GLY A 265 -10.34 1.99 -5.50
C GLY A 265 -11.24 3.10 -4.95
N VAL A 266 -10.94 3.64 -3.76
CA VAL A 266 -11.73 4.70 -3.11
C VAL A 266 -11.82 5.91 -4.03
N GLN A 267 -13.01 6.44 -4.28
CA GLN A 267 -13.22 7.59 -5.14
C GLN A 267 -13.94 8.71 -4.39
N LYS A 268 -13.96 9.89 -5.00
CA LYS A 268 -14.84 10.96 -4.54
C LYS A 268 -16.27 10.43 -4.57
N HIS A 269 -17.02 10.68 -3.50
CA HIS A 269 -18.38 10.19 -3.28
C HIS A 269 -18.54 8.69 -3.04
N SER A 270 -17.44 7.90 -2.96
CA SER A 270 -17.55 6.51 -2.53
C SER A 270 -18.15 6.42 -1.13
N LEU A 271 -19.11 5.52 -0.91
CA LEU A 271 -19.55 5.14 0.43
C LEU A 271 -18.54 4.14 1.01
N PHE A 272 -17.74 4.65 1.94
CA PHE A 272 -16.57 3.99 2.51
C PHE A 272 -16.87 3.50 3.93
N LEU A 273 -16.45 2.29 4.27
CA LEU A 273 -16.52 1.76 5.64
C LEU A 273 -15.14 1.30 6.16
N ASP A 274 -14.78 1.75 7.36
CA ASP A 274 -13.77 1.09 8.19
C ASP A 274 -14.45 0.36 9.36
N PRO A 275 -14.51 -0.99 9.36
CA PRO A 275 -15.17 -1.75 10.41
C PRO A 275 -14.37 -1.85 11.71
N PHE A 276 -13.14 -1.32 11.74
CA PHE A 276 -12.25 -1.25 12.91
C PHE A 276 -11.64 0.15 13.04
N VAL A 277 -12.51 1.17 13.07
CA VAL A 277 -12.14 2.57 12.89
C VAL A 277 -11.04 3.05 13.83
N GLY A 278 -10.97 2.55 15.06
CA GLY A 278 -9.98 2.97 16.05
C GLY A 278 -9.96 4.50 16.18
N THR A 279 -8.83 5.14 15.86
CA THR A 279 -8.73 6.61 15.89
C THR A 279 -9.06 7.32 14.58
N GLY A 280 -9.54 6.60 13.57
CA GLY A 280 -9.97 7.12 12.27
C GLY A 280 -8.85 7.40 11.28
N SER A 281 -7.68 6.75 11.39
CA SER A 281 -6.55 6.98 10.46
C SER A 281 -6.94 6.77 9.00
N VAL A 282 -7.61 5.65 8.71
CA VAL A 282 -7.99 5.32 7.33
C VAL A 282 -9.15 6.21 6.86
N LEU A 283 -10.08 6.57 7.75
CA LEU A 283 -11.16 7.51 7.41
C LEU A 283 -10.64 8.89 7.02
N ILE A 284 -9.56 9.38 7.65
CA ILE A 284 -8.93 10.65 7.29
C ILE A 284 -8.45 10.62 5.83
N ALA A 285 -7.76 9.54 5.43
CA ALA A 285 -7.30 9.39 4.05
C ALA A 285 -8.48 9.28 3.06
N ALA A 286 -9.51 8.51 3.41
CA ALA A 286 -10.72 8.37 2.59
C ALA A 286 -11.50 9.70 2.45
N ALA A 287 -11.63 10.47 3.53
CA ALA A 287 -12.30 11.78 3.50
C ALA A 287 -11.49 12.82 2.72
N ASP A 288 -10.15 12.80 2.78
CA ASP A 288 -9.30 13.65 1.93
C ASP A 288 -9.44 13.31 0.43
N ILE A 289 -9.66 12.03 0.10
CA ILE A 289 -10.02 11.60 -1.26
C ILE A 289 -11.39 12.17 -1.68
N GLY A 290 -12.25 12.50 -0.72
CA GLY A 290 -13.61 12.99 -0.93
C GLY A 290 -14.69 11.91 -0.81
N ALA A 291 -14.38 10.77 -0.16
CA ALA A 291 -15.35 9.71 0.12
C ALA A 291 -16.29 10.10 1.28
N HIS A 292 -17.48 9.50 1.27
CA HIS A 292 -18.41 9.55 2.39
C HIS A 292 -18.08 8.43 3.38
N THR A 293 -17.57 8.79 4.56
CA THR A 293 -16.96 7.82 5.47
C THR A 293 -17.89 7.35 6.58
N LEU A 294 -17.92 6.04 6.80
CA LEU A 294 -18.52 5.37 7.95
C LEU A 294 -17.42 4.64 8.71
N GLY A 295 -17.47 4.68 10.03
CA GLY A 295 -16.52 3.96 10.89
C GLY A 295 -17.25 3.15 11.94
N THR A 296 -16.75 1.96 12.25
CA THR A 296 -17.28 1.19 13.37
C THR A 296 -16.21 0.65 14.30
N ASP A 297 -16.55 0.48 15.55
CA ASP A 297 -15.72 -0.20 16.55
C ASP A 297 -16.62 -0.95 17.54
N ILE A 298 -16.13 -2.06 18.09
CA ILE A 298 -16.86 -2.76 19.14
C ILE A 298 -16.81 -2.00 20.46
N ASP A 299 -15.73 -1.25 20.70
CA ASP A 299 -15.53 -0.47 21.92
C ASP A 299 -16.23 0.89 21.83
N ILE A 300 -17.38 0.98 22.49
CA ILE A 300 -18.17 2.22 22.58
C ILE A 300 -17.36 3.41 23.13
N ARG A 301 -16.30 3.18 23.91
CA ARG A 301 -15.46 4.24 24.46
C ARG A 301 -14.64 4.93 23.35
N VAL A 302 -14.19 4.17 22.35
CA VAL A 302 -13.49 4.70 21.17
C VAL A 302 -14.43 5.60 20.36
N ILE A 303 -15.65 5.12 20.13
CA ILE A 303 -16.67 5.84 19.36
C ILE A 303 -17.21 7.07 20.07
N LYS A 304 -17.55 6.95 21.37
CA LYS A 304 -18.32 7.97 22.11
C LYS A 304 -17.47 8.90 22.97
N HIS A 305 -16.44 8.37 23.65
CA HIS A 305 -15.77 9.09 24.73
C HIS A 305 -14.41 9.68 24.32
N GLY A 306 -13.68 9.01 23.43
CA GLY A 306 -12.33 9.42 23.06
C GLY A 306 -11.38 9.42 24.27
N LYS A 307 -10.54 10.46 24.39
CA LYS A 307 -9.63 10.65 25.55
C LYS A 307 -9.42 12.14 25.82
N LYS A 308 -8.65 12.47 26.85
CA LYS A 308 -8.11 13.82 27.05
C LYS A 308 -6.76 13.98 26.33
N ASP A 309 -6.54 15.13 25.70
CA ASP A 309 -5.24 15.48 25.14
C ASP A 309 -4.25 15.96 26.23
N LYS A 310 -3.05 16.37 25.82
CA LYS A 310 -2.01 16.88 26.74
C LYS A 310 -2.42 18.14 27.49
N LYS A 311 -3.42 18.88 27.01
CA LYS A 311 -3.98 20.09 27.62
C LYS A 311 -5.25 19.79 28.43
N GLY A 312 -5.60 18.51 28.60
CA GLY A 312 -6.78 18.08 29.34
C GLY A 312 -8.10 18.23 28.56
N GLN A 313 -8.05 18.61 27.29
CA GLN A 313 -9.25 18.82 26.47
C GLN A 313 -9.79 17.48 25.97
N PRO A 314 -11.12 17.27 25.96
CA PRO A 314 -11.71 16.07 25.39
C PRO A 314 -11.49 16.05 23.88
N VAL A 315 -10.90 14.97 23.39
CA VAL A 315 -10.59 14.75 21.97
C VAL A 315 -11.03 13.36 21.55
N ASN A 316 -11.60 13.25 20.36
CA ASN A 316 -12.13 12.02 19.79
C ASN A 316 -11.91 11.99 18.27
N ILE A 317 -12.52 11.03 17.57
CA ILE A 317 -12.40 10.91 16.11
C ILE A 317 -12.84 12.20 15.43
N TRP A 318 -14.00 12.77 15.81
CA TRP A 318 -14.52 14.03 15.26
C TRP A 318 -13.55 15.20 15.39
N THR A 319 -12.80 15.26 16.50
CA THR A 319 -11.75 16.26 16.70
C THR A 319 -10.69 16.21 15.61
N ASN A 320 -10.26 15.03 15.17
CA ASN A 320 -9.28 14.91 14.08
C ASN A 320 -9.84 15.48 12.77
N PHE A 321 -11.10 15.23 12.46
CA PHE A 321 -11.74 15.77 11.25
C PHE A 321 -11.85 17.29 11.27
N GLN A 322 -12.17 17.86 12.45
CA GLN A 322 -12.18 19.30 12.65
C GLN A 322 -10.77 19.90 12.48
N ASP A 323 -9.74 19.28 13.09
CA ASP A 323 -8.35 19.75 13.02
C ASP A 323 -7.81 19.80 11.59
N TYR A 324 -8.24 18.86 10.75
CA TYR A 324 -7.81 18.75 9.36
C TYR A 324 -8.77 19.39 8.36
N GLU A 325 -9.83 20.06 8.83
CA GLU A 325 -10.86 20.69 7.98
C GLU A 325 -11.50 19.70 6.98
N LEU A 326 -11.68 18.45 7.39
CA LEU A 326 -12.25 17.38 6.57
C LEU A 326 -13.76 17.22 6.82
N PRO A 327 -14.53 16.77 5.81
CA PRO A 327 -15.93 16.40 6.00
C PRO A 327 -16.06 15.35 7.10
N ALA A 328 -16.93 15.63 8.06
CA ALA A 328 -17.16 14.72 9.18
C ALA A 328 -17.70 13.36 8.69
N PRO A 329 -17.37 12.24 9.36
CA PRO A 329 -17.94 10.94 9.04
C PRO A 329 -19.47 10.98 9.05
N LEU A 330 -20.11 10.27 8.12
CA LEU A 330 -21.56 10.11 8.08
C LEU A 330 -22.08 9.44 9.36
N GLY A 331 -21.27 8.58 9.95
CA GLY A 331 -21.63 7.85 11.15
C GLY A 331 -20.44 7.10 11.75
N LEU A 332 -20.38 7.15 13.08
CA LEU A 332 -19.52 6.29 13.87
C LEU A 332 -20.41 5.37 14.70
N LEU A 333 -20.38 4.08 14.40
CA LEU A 333 -21.32 3.11 14.96
C LEU A 333 -20.59 2.13 15.88
N ARG A 334 -21.25 1.76 16.98
CA ARG A 334 -20.80 0.59 17.73
C ARG A 334 -21.28 -0.67 17.01
N LEU A 335 -20.34 -1.44 16.46
CA LEU A 335 -20.62 -2.64 15.67
C LEU A 335 -19.73 -3.79 16.13
N ASP A 336 -20.32 -4.98 16.19
CA ASP A 336 -19.61 -6.24 16.38
C ASP A 336 -19.76 -7.05 15.09
N LEU A 337 -18.66 -7.36 14.39
CA LEU A 337 -18.72 -8.12 13.14
C LEU A 337 -19.29 -9.52 13.36
N ASN A 338 -19.04 -10.13 14.52
CA ASN A 338 -19.58 -11.44 14.84
C ASN A 338 -21.12 -11.43 14.95
N ARG A 339 -21.68 -10.29 15.34
CA ARG A 339 -23.13 -10.08 15.49
C ARG A 339 -23.52 -8.70 14.98
N SER A 340 -23.45 -8.53 13.66
CA SER A 340 -23.73 -7.24 13.03
C SER A 340 -25.14 -6.74 13.40
N PRO A 341 -25.29 -5.46 13.80
CA PRO A 341 -26.58 -4.87 14.13
C PRO A 341 -27.40 -4.50 12.88
N PHE A 342 -26.83 -4.65 11.68
CA PHE A 342 -27.53 -4.34 10.45
C PHE A 342 -28.61 -5.35 10.13
N ARG A 343 -29.70 -4.87 9.49
CA ARG A 343 -30.79 -5.74 9.03
C ARG A 343 -30.25 -6.74 8.02
N GLN A 344 -30.76 -7.97 8.06
CA GLN A 344 -30.29 -9.05 7.17
C GLN A 344 -30.44 -8.72 5.68
N HIS A 345 -31.43 -7.89 5.32
CA HIS A 345 -31.72 -7.45 3.95
C HIS A 345 -30.90 -6.24 3.49
N LEU A 346 -29.98 -5.73 4.34
CA LEU A 346 -29.10 -4.64 3.98
C LEU A 346 -27.88 -5.21 3.23
N GLU A 347 -27.93 -5.14 1.92
CA GLU A 347 -26.94 -5.71 1.01
C GLU A 347 -26.54 -4.68 -0.04
N GLU A 348 -25.32 -4.79 -0.57
CA GLU A 348 -24.86 -4.02 -1.74
C GLU A 348 -25.03 -2.49 -1.62
N ILE A 349 -24.59 -1.93 -0.49
CA ILE A 349 -24.68 -0.49 -0.21
C ILE A 349 -23.33 0.23 -0.26
N LEU A 350 -22.23 -0.49 -0.02
CA LEU A 350 -20.89 0.09 0.13
C LEU A 350 -20.10 -0.03 -1.16
N ASP A 351 -19.33 1.00 -1.51
CA ASP A 351 -18.40 0.91 -2.63
C ASP A 351 -17.09 0.24 -2.21
N VAL A 352 -16.68 0.44 -0.97
CA VAL A 352 -15.35 0.04 -0.48
C VAL A 352 -15.36 -0.18 1.03
N ILE A 353 -14.66 -1.23 1.46
CA ILE A 353 -14.37 -1.52 2.86
C ILE A 353 -12.85 -1.58 3.02
N VAL A 354 -12.31 -0.83 3.97
CA VAL A 354 -10.88 -0.86 4.29
C VAL A 354 -10.69 -1.05 5.79
N ALA A 355 -9.93 -2.06 6.18
CA ALA A 355 -9.85 -2.52 7.56
C ALA A 355 -8.40 -2.72 8.02
N ASP A 356 -8.13 -2.41 9.29
CA ASP A 356 -6.93 -2.85 10.03
C ASP A 356 -7.38 -3.66 11.26
N PRO A 357 -7.73 -4.95 11.09
CA PRO A 357 -8.25 -5.77 12.17
C PRO A 357 -7.26 -5.93 13.34
N PRO A 358 -7.73 -6.19 14.58
CA PRO A 358 -6.85 -6.46 15.71
C PRO A 358 -6.12 -7.82 15.58
N TYR A 359 -4.79 -7.79 15.48
CA TYR A 359 -3.92 -8.97 15.30
C TYR A 359 -3.51 -9.73 16.56
N GLY A 360 -4.00 -9.37 17.74
CA GLY A 360 -3.62 -10.05 18.98
C GLY A 360 -2.25 -9.66 19.58
N VAL A 361 -1.39 -8.96 18.83
CA VAL A 361 -0.05 -8.53 19.30
C VAL A 361 -0.13 -7.34 20.27
N ARG A 362 -0.76 -6.24 19.83
CA ARG A 362 -0.91 -5.00 20.63
C ARG A 362 -2.31 -4.79 21.19
N ALA A 363 -3.30 -5.40 20.54
CA ALA A 363 -4.70 -5.40 20.94
C ALA A 363 -5.32 -6.74 20.54
N GLY A 364 -5.94 -7.42 21.50
CA GLY A 364 -6.66 -8.67 21.25
C GLY A 364 -8.04 -8.41 20.67
N ALA A 365 -8.42 -9.16 19.65
CA ALA A 365 -9.77 -9.11 19.10
C ALA A 365 -10.79 -9.56 20.16
N ARG A 366 -11.99 -8.97 20.09
CA ARG A 366 -13.09 -9.19 21.02
C ARG A 366 -14.40 -9.32 20.26
N LYS A 367 -15.28 -10.20 20.75
CA LYS A 367 -16.67 -10.34 20.29
C LYS A 367 -17.61 -10.26 21.48
N SER A 368 -18.81 -9.72 21.27
CA SER A 368 -19.80 -9.54 22.33
C SER A 368 -20.19 -10.90 22.92
N ARG A 369 -20.22 -10.96 24.25
CA ARG A 369 -20.67 -12.12 24.99
C ARG A 369 -22.01 -11.79 25.65
N SER A 370 -23.02 -12.59 25.35
CA SER A 370 -24.29 -12.55 26.08
C SER A 370 -24.12 -13.25 27.42
N ASP A 371 -24.56 -12.59 28.49
CA ASP A 371 -24.69 -13.16 29.82
C ASP A 371 -26.17 -13.07 30.22
N PRO A 372 -26.93 -14.18 30.19
CA PRO A 372 -28.37 -14.18 30.48
C PRO A 372 -28.69 -13.69 31.90
N ASP A 373 -27.75 -13.86 32.83
CA ASP A 373 -27.95 -13.55 34.25
C ASP A 373 -27.43 -12.15 34.62
N ALA A 374 -26.90 -11.41 33.64
CA ALA A 374 -26.37 -10.07 33.88
C ALA A 374 -27.49 -9.08 34.23
N VAL A 375 -27.45 -8.57 35.47
CA VAL A 375 -28.29 -7.44 35.89
C VAL A 375 -27.70 -6.16 35.31
N ILE A 376 -28.46 -5.46 34.46
CA ILE A 376 -28.07 -4.18 33.86
C ILE A 376 -28.67 -3.04 34.70
N PRO A 377 -27.87 -2.33 35.52
CA PRO A 377 -28.41 -1.29 36.41
C PRO A 377 -28.87 -0.05 35.64
N ASP A 378 -28.11 0.35 34.61
CA ASP A 378 -28.45 1.46 33.72
C ASP A 378 -28.09 1.11 32.28
N ARG A 379 -29.11 1.10 31.40
CA ARG A 379 -28.94 0.81 29.98
C ARG A 379 -28.16 1.90 29.24
N ALA A 380 -28.16 3.15 29.71
CA ALA A 380 -27.50 4.26 29.04
C ALA A 380 -25.97 4.23 29.18
N THR A 381 -25.48 3.62 30.27
CA THR A 381 -24.05 3.49 30.59
C THR A 381 -23.52 2.06 30.46
N HIS A 382 -24.40 1.07 30.25
CA HIS A 382 -24.02 -0.33 30.10
C HIS A 382 -23.12 -0.56 28.89
N ILE A 383 -22.00 -1.23 29.13
CA ILE A 383 -21.08 -1.73 28.11
C ILE A 383 -21.18 -3.25 28.13
N ALA A 384 -21.54 -3.84 26.98
CA ALA A 384 -21.70 -5.28 26.87
C ALA A 384 -20.38 -6.01 27.16
N ALA A 385 -20.47 -7.13 27.88
CA ALA A 385 -19.33 -8.00 28.10
C ALA A 385 -18.79 -8.55 26.77
N THR A 386 -17.49 -8.87 26.74
CA THR A 386 -16.82 -9.41 25.56
C THR A 386 -16.07 -10.70 25.89
N SER A 387 -15.82 -11.50 24.85
CA SER A 387 -15.01 -12.72 24.89
C SER A 387 -13.90 -12.65 23.84
N PRO A 388 -12.85 -13.47 23.94
CA PRO A 388 -11.84 -13.58 22.89
C PRO A 388 -12.47 -13.89 21.53
N TYR A 389 -11.92 -13.27 20.49
CA TYR A 389 -12.28 -13.47 19.09
C TYR A 389 -11.00 -13.87 18.40
N THR A 390 -10.96 -15.04 17.74
CA THR A 390 -9.71 -15.45 17.08
C THR A 390 -9.50 -14.63 15.81
N LEU A 391 -8.27 -14.59 15.30
CA LEU A 391 -7.99 -13.89 14.06
C LEU A 391 -8.74 -14.56 12.91
N ALA A 392 -8.72 -15.90 12.86
CA ALA A 392 -9.41 -16.67 11.84
C ALA A 392 -10.93 -16.40 11.82
N GLU A 393 -11.59 -16.38 12.99
CA GLU A 393 -13.01 -16.06 13.09
C GLU A 393 -13.29 -14.61 12.65
N CYS A 394 -12.44 -13.66 13.08
CA CYS A 394 -12.56 -12.24 12.76
C CYS A 394 -12.45 -11.96 11.26
N LEU A 395 -11.43 -12.51 10.61
CA LEU A 395 -11.23 -12.34 9.18
C LEU A 395 -12.33 -13.04 8.37
N ARG A 396 -12.83 -14.21 8.81
CA ARG A 396 -13.97 -14.87 8.17
C ARG A 396 -15.22 -13.98 8.21
N ASP A 397 -15.57 -13.46 9.37
CA ASP A 397 -16.74 -12.59 9.55
C ASP A 397 -16.58 -11.26 8.77
N LEU A 398 -15.35 -10.75 8.65
CA LEU A 398 -15.04 -9.58 7.82
C LEU A 398 -15.30 -9.86 6.33
N VAL A 399 -14.80 -10.99 5.80
CA VAL A 399 -14.99 -11.36 4.39
C VAL A 399 -16.47 -11.63 4.08
N GLU A 400 -17.20 -12.31 4.97
CA GLU A 400 -18.65 -12.53 4.86
C GLU A 400 -19.41 -11.19 4.85
N SER A 401 -19.08 -10.29 5.78
CA SER A 401 -19.70 -8.97 5.85
C SER A 401 -19.42 -8.15 4.60
N ALA A 402 -18.19 -8.21 4.08
CA ALA A 402 -17.82 -7.54 2.84
C ALA A 402 -18.59 -8.09 1.64
N ALA A 403 -18.71 -9.42 1.52
CA ALA A 403 -19.48 -10.05 0.45
C ALA A 403 -20.95 -9.62 0.47
N ARG A 404 -21.53 -9.42 1.66
CA ARG A 404 -22.90 -8.93 1.81
C ARG A 404 -23.03 -7.44 1.50
N TRP A 405 -22.20 -6.58 2.09
CA TRP A 405 -22.41 -5.13 2.06
C TRP A 405 -21.82 -4.42 0.85
N LEU A 406 -20.77 -4.94 0.22
CA LEU A 406 -20.17 -4.32 -0.96
C LEU A 406 -21.10 -4.43 -2.17
N CYS A 407 -21.14 -3.40 -3.00
CA CYS A 407 -21.64 -3.48 -4.36
C CYS A 407 -20.78 -4.45 -5.18
N VAL A 408 -21.36 -5.11 -6.20
CA VAL A 408 -20.56 -5.88 -7.16
C VAL A 408 -19.54 -4.95 -7.82
N GLY A 409 -18.28 -5.38 -7.88
CA GLY A 409 -17.14 -4.56 -8.30
C GLY A 409 -16.43 -3.84 -7.16
N GLY A 410 -17.09 -3.65 -6.00
CA GLY A 410 -16.50 -3.06 -4.81
C GLY A 410 -15.40 -3.94 -4.19
N LYS A 411 -14.52 -3.31 -3.41
CA LYS A 411 -13.32 -3.96 -2.86
C LYS A 411 -13.30 -3.95 -1.33
N LEU A 412 -12.84 -5.07 -0.77
CA LEU A 412 -12.38 -5.20 0.60
C LEU A 412 -10.86 -5.12 0.61
N VAL A 413 -10.30 -4.25 1.43
CA VAL A 413 -8.86 -4.15 1.69
C VAL A 413 -8.62 -4.36 3.17
N TYR A 414 -7.81 -5.34 3.54
CA TYR A 414 -7.50 -5.59 4.95
C TYR A 414 -6.09 -6.09 5.17
N TRP A 415 -5.54 -5.75 6.32
CA TRP A 415 -4.27 -6.28 6.78
C TRP A 415 -4.48 -7.59 7.55
N THR A 416 -3.51 -8.50 7.43
CA THR A 416 -3.40 -9.73 8.22
C THR A 416 -1.95 -9.90 8.69
N PRO A 417 -1.69 -10.32 9.93
CA PRO A 417 -0.33 -10.50 10.42
C PRO A 417 0.26 -11.76 9.78
N CYS A 418 1.59 -11.80 9.63
CA CYS A 418 2.31 -12.93 9.07
C CYS A 418 3.64 -13.13 9.81
N ALA A 419 4.16 -14.34 9.77
CA ALA A 419 5.54 -14.63 10.13
C ALA A 419 6.21 -15.32 8.93
N PRO A 420 7.44 -14.94 8.56
CA PRO A 420 8.22 -15.64 7.55
C PRO A 420 8.24 -17.16 7.80
N GLY A 421 7.84 -17.96 6.81
CA GLY A 421 7.77 -19.42 6.89
C GLY A 421 6.47 -20.02 7.47
N TYR A 422 5.54 -19.20 7.97
CA TYR A 422 4.27 -19.66 8.57
C TYR A 422 3.02 -19.08 7.91
N TYR A 423 3.19 -18.21 6.91
CA TYR A 423 2.08 -17.71 6.13
C TYR A 423 1.68 -18.71 5.05
N LEU A 424 0.42 -19.12 5.07
CA LEU A 424 -0.20 -19.92 4.02
C LEU A 424 -1.38 -19.12 3.45
N GLU A 425 -1.34 -18.82 2.15
CA GLU A 425 -2.43 -18.10 1.49
C GLU A 425 -3.74 -18.88 1.54
N GLU A 426 -3.66 -20.20 1.56
CA GLU A 426 -4.78 -21.12 1.63
C GLU A 426 -5.59 -20.96 2.92
N GLU A 427 -4.95 -20.47 4.00
CA GLU A 427 -5.59 -20.19 5.29
C GLU A 427 -6.36 -18.87 5.29
N LEU A 428 -6.18 -18.00 4.28
CA LEU A 428 -6.98 -16.80 4.18
C LEU A 428 -8.45 -17.14 3.94
N PRO A 429 -9.39 -16.48 4.66
CA PRO A 429 -10.80 -16.73 4.47
C PRO A 429 -11.23 -16.38 3.04
N LYS A 430 -11.93 -17.31 2.43
CA LYS A 430 -12.53 -17.18 1.09
C LYS A 430 -14.04 -17.08 1.21
N HIS A 431 -14.68 -16.57 0.17
CA HIS A 431 -16.13 -16.52 0.06
C HIS A 431 -16.56 -16.67 -1.41
N PRO A 432 -17.65 -17.39 -1.73
CA PRO A 432 -18.07 -17.65 -3.12
C PRO A 432 -18.29 -16.41 -4.00
N ALA A 433 -18.54 -15.26 -3.38
CA ALA A 433 -18.74 -13.98 -4.06
C ALA A 433 -17.52 -13.06 -4.10
N MET A 434 -16.40 -13.45 -3.48
CA MET A 434 -15.19 -12.63 -3.36
C MET A 434 -14.00 -13.31 -4.04
N GLU A 435 -13.23 -12.55 -4.80
CA GLU A 435 -11.99 -13.01 -5.43
C GLU A 435 -10.81 -12.14 -4.97
N MET A 436 -9.68 -12.77 -4.68
CA MET A 436 -8.48 -12.06 -4.26
C MET A 436 -7.80 -11.42 -5.48
N GLU A 437 -7.48 -10.13 -5.38
CA GLU A 437 -6.82 -9.34 -6.42
C GLU A 437 -5.37 -9.01 -6.10
N ALA A 438 -5.04 -8.87 -4.82
CA ALA A 438 -3.69 -8.56 -4.37
C ALA A 438 -3.42 -9.13 -2.98
N ASN A 439 -2.15 -9.44 -2.74
CA ASN A 439 -1.63 -9.98 -1.49
C ASN A 439 -0.19 -9.47 -1.33
N CYS A 440 -0.01 -8.31 -0.72
CA CYS A 440 1.27 -7.59 -0.70
C CYS A 440 1.90 -7.65 0.69
N GLU A 441 3.17 -8.06 0.81
CA GLU A 441 3.83 -8.18 2.10
C GLU A 441 4.55 -6.89 2.52
N GLN A 442 4.32 -6.47 3.76
CA GLN A 442 5.12 -5.48 4.45
C GLN A 442 5.92 -6.17 5.56
N VAL A 443 7.23 -6.29 5.35
CA VAL A 443 8.17 -6.71 6.38
C VAL A 443 8.32 -5.60 7.42
N LEU A 444 8.11 -5.93 8.69
CA LEU A 444 8.22 -4.98 9.81
C LEU A 444 9.46 -5.27 10.67
N ALA A 445 9.81 -6.54 10.82
CA ALA A 445 11.01 -7.03 11.48
C ALA A 445 11.36 -8.44 10.96
N LEU A 446 12.53 -8.97 11.33
CA LEU A 446 13.00 -10.31 10.91
C LEU A 446 11.98 -11.45 11.15
N ARG A 447 11.20 -11.37 12.24
CA ARG A 447 10.21 -12.41 12.60
C ARG A 447 8.77 -11.98 12.46
N TYR A 448 8.52 -10.79 11.94
CA TYR A 448 7.18 -10.22 11.90
C TYR A 448 6.96 -9.42 10.63
N SER A 449 5.99 -9.85 9.85
CA SER A 449 5.50 -9.13 8.69
C SER A 449 3.97 -9.06 8.76
N ARG A 450 3.38 -8.36 7.81
CA ARG A 450 1.93 -8.38 7.60
C ARG A 450 1.65 -8.30 6.12
N ARG A 451 0.52 -8.85 5.71
CA ARG A 451 0.08 -8.82 4.31
C ARG A 451 -1.15 -7.95 4.16
N LEU A 452 -1.13 -7.09 3.16
CA LEU A 452 -2.29 -6.33 2.71
C LEU A 452 -3.02 -7.15 1.66
N ILE A 453 -4.21 -7.60 1.99
CA ILE A 453 -5.07 -8.40 1.12
C ILE A 453 -6.11 -7.48 0.50
N VAL A 454 -6.31 -7.63 -0.82
CA VAL A 454 -7.36 -6.95 -1.56
C VAL A 454 -8.25 -8.02 -2.19
N MET A 455 -9.55 -7.93 -1.95
CA MET A 455 -10.55 -8.80 -2.55
C MET A 455 -11.63 -7.99 -3.23
N ARG A 456 -12.06 -8.41 -4.42
CA ARG A 456 -13.19 -7.83 -5.15
C ARG A 456 -14.42 -8.69 -4.98
N LYS A 457 -15.58 -8.04 -4.83
CA LYS A 457 -16.87 -8.71 -5.00
C LYS A 457 -17.20 -8.91 -6.48
N VAL A 458 -17.31 -10.15 -6.92
CA VAL A 458 -17.48 -10.50 -8.35
C VAL A 458 -18.91 -10.92 -8.73
N ARG A 459 -19.78 -11.15 -7.75
CA ARG A 459 -21.18 -11.52 -7.95
C ARG A 459 -22.02 -11.09 -6.75
N LYS A 460 -23.35 -11.10 -6.92
CA LYS A 460 -24.29 -10.76 -5.85
C LYS A 460 -24.15 -11.70 -4.66
N TYR A 461 -24.48 -11.19 -3.48
CA TYR A 461 -24.48 -11.99 -2.26
C TYR A 461 -25.56 -13.09 -2.33
N ASP A 462 -25.20 -14.29 -1.91
CA ASP A 462 -26.12 -15.42 -1.76
C ASP A 462 -25.86 -16.09 -0.40
N GLY A 463 -26.74 -15.79 0.55
CA GLY A 463 -26.63 -16.33 1.91
C GLY A 463 -26.87 -17.83 2.01
N LYS A 464 -27.43 -18.50 0.99
CA LYS A 464 -27.50 -19.96 0.94
C LYS A 464 -26.13 -20.52 0.51
N ALA A 465 -25.57 -20.02 -0.60
CA ALA A 465 -24.26 -20.44 -1.07
C ALA A 465 -23.14 -20.16 -0.05
N ALA A 466 -23.21 -19.03 0.65
CA ALA A 466 -22.28 -18.71 1.73
C ALA A 466 -22.33 -19.72 2.89
N ARG A 467 -23.54 -20.09 3.34
CA ARG A 467 -23.73 -21.10 4.40
C ARG A 467 -23.22 -22.47 3.98
N GLU A 468 -23.60 -22.94 2.79
CA GLU A 468 -23.13 -24.23 2.25
C GLU A 468 -21.60 -24.27 2.14
N TYR A 469 -20.99 -23.16 1.71
CA TYR A 469 -19.54 -23.02 1.65
C TYR A 469 -18.90 -23.12 3.04
N TYR A 470 -19.42 -22.39 4.02
CA TYR A 470 -18.87 -22.40 5.38
C TYR A 470 -19.09 -23.73 6.12
N GLU A 471 -20.22 -24.40 5.91
CA GLU A 471 -20.48 -25.75 6.42
C GLU A 471 -19.47 -26.76 5.88
N LYS A 472 -19.09 -26.63 4.60
CA LYS A 472 -18.12 -27.52 3.96
C LYS A 472 -16.69 -27.35 4.50
N ILE A 473 -16.25 -26.11 4.72
CA ILE A 473 -14.87 -25.84 5.19
C ILE A 473 -14.72 -25.96 6.71
N GLY A 474 -15.82 -25.87 7.46
CA GLY A 474 -15.83 -25.97 8.92
C GLY A 474 -15.33 -24.71 9.64
N THR A 475 -14.92 -24.88 10.89
CA THR A 475 -14.47 -23.78 11.76
C THR A 475 -13.19 -23.14 11.21
N PRO A 476 -13.13 -21.80 11.06
CA PRO A 476 -11.92 -21.15 10.58
C PRO A 476 -10.77 -21.33 11.59
N LYS A 477 -9.59 -21.64 11.07
CA LYS A 477 -8.35 -21.77 11.83
C LYS A 477 -7.21 -21.22 11.00
N MET A 478 -6.28 -20.51 11.64
CA MET A 478 -5.03 -20.08 11.02
C MET A 478 -3.87 -20.48 11.93
N ALA A 479 -2.74 -20.86 11.35
CA ALA A 479 -1.51 -21.11 12.13
C ALA A 479 -1.11 -19.87 12.97
N LEU A 480 -1.50 -18.69 12.50
CA LEU A 480 -1.27 -17.39 13.13
C LEU A 480 -2.15 -17.10 14.36
N ASP A 481 -3.16 -17.92 14.67
CA ASP A 481 -3.94 -17.74 15.91
C ASP A 481 -3.03 -17.88 17.16
N ASP A 482 -1.90 -18.58 17.05
CA ASP A 482 -0.89 -18.76 18.11
C ASP A 482 0.30 -17.78 18.00
N LEU A 483 0.23 -16.77 17.11
CA LEU A 483 1.37 -15.88 16.76
C LEU A 483 1.96 -15.12 17.95
N ARG A 484 1.15 -14.81 18.98
CA ARG A 484 1.66 -14.14 20.19
C ARG A 484 2.75 -14.96 20.86
N ASP A 485 2.56 -16.27 20.96
CA ASP A 485 3.52 -17.15 21.63
C ASP A 485 4.81 -17.27 20.81
N TYR A 486 4.70 -17.18 19.47
CA TYR A 486 5.85 -17.16 18.57
C TYR A 486 6.66 -15.86 18.64
N VAL A 487 6.00 -14.68 18.48
CA VAL A 487 6.69 -13.37 18.45
C VAL A 487 7.43 -13.09 19.76
N TYR A 488 6.92 -13.60 20.88
CA TYR A 488 7.52 -13.42 22.20
C TYR A 488 8.36 -14.61 22.69
N SER A 489 8.56 -15.65 21.87
CA SER A 489 9.50 -16.71 22.20
C SER A 489 10.95 -16.24 21.98
N THR A 490 11.74 -16.25 23.05
CA THR A 490 13.20 -16.09 22.98
C THR A 490 13.79 -17.34 22.33
N LEU A 491 14.59 -17.17 21.27
CA LEU A 491 15.48 -18.26 20.86
C LEU A 491 16.68 -18.19 21.80
N ASP A 492 16.94 -19.28 22.53
CA ASP A 492 18.26 -19.50 23.10
C ASP A 492 19.24 -19.79 21.95
N ASP A 493 20.52 -19.45 22.15
CA ASP A 493 21.60 -19.42 21.14
C ASP A 493 21.90 -20.76 20.42
N GLU A 494 21.10 -21.81 20.63
CA GLU A 494 21.28 -23.15 20.03
C GLU A 494 20.04 -23.69 19.29
N GLY A 495 19.03 -22.88 18.99
CA GLY A 495 18.01 -23.26 17.99
C GLY A 495 17.19 -24.52 18.32
N THR A 496 16.83 -24.72 19.59
CA THR A 496 15.85 -25.76 19.98
C THR A 496 14.74 -25.17 20.86
N THR A 497 13.48 -25.50 20.56
CA THR A 497 12.31 -25.07 21.34
C THR A 497 12.31 -25.76 22.71
N ALA A 498 12.46 -24.99 23.80
CA ALA A 498 12.33 -25.50 25.16
C ALA A 498 10.86 -25.80 25.49
N ALA A 499 10.56 -27.07 25.78
CA ALA A 499 9.26 -27.50 26.29
C ALA A 499 9.07 -27.00 27.72
N SER A 500 7.98 -26.28 27.98
CA SER A 500 7.59 -25.83 29.31
C SER A 500 7.19 -27.03 30.19
N GLY A 501 7.94 -27.29 31.26
CA GLY A 501 7.56 -28.23 32.31
C GLY A 501 8.27 -27.95 33.63
N GLY A 502 7.49 -27.75 34.70
CA GLY A 502 7.91 -28.09 36.07
C GLY A 502 8.23 -26.94 37.05
N GLU A 503 7.24 -26.69 37.92
CA GLU A 503 7.33 -26.36 39.36
C GLU A 503 8.02 -25.08 39.87
N MET A 504 7.22 -24.32 40.64
CA MET A 504 7.61 -23.23 41.53
C MET A 504 8.61 -23.68 42.60
N LYS A 505 9.69 -22.90 42.80
CA LYS A 505 10.23 -22.61 44.15
C LYS A 505 10.76 -21.18 44.23
N ASP A 506 10.41 -20.53 45.34
CA ASP A 506 10.80 -19.19 45.75
C ASP A 506 12.33 -18.99 45.81
N GLY A 507 12.78 -17.80 45.45
CA GLY A 507 14.18 -17.38 45.57
C GLY A 507 14.38 -15.93 45.15
N ASP A 508 14.35 -15.06 46.15
CA ASP A 508 14.59 -13.61 46.09
C ASP A 508 15.95 -13.27 45.45
N HIS A 509 15.98 -12.61 44.29
CA HIS A 509 17.14 -11.84 43.84
C HIS A 509 16.74 -10.61 43.00
N HIS A 510 17.00 -9.46 43.61
CA HIS A 510 16.93 -8.11 43.07
C HIS A 510 18.00 -7.89 41.99
N VAL A 511 17.58 -7.61 40.73
CA VAL A 511 18.48 -7.11 39.66
C VAL A 511 17.76 -5.96 38.91
N PRO A 512 18.44 -4.86 38.56
CA PRO A 512 17.81 -3.58 38.28
C PRO A 512 17.13 -3.53 36.91
N ARG A 513 15.94 -2.90 36.85
CA ARG A 513 15.25 -2.52 35.61
C ARG A 513 16.03 -1.42 34.88
N THR A 514 16.96 -1.78 34.01
CA THR A 514 17.48 -0.88 32.97
C THR A 514 16.52 -0.86 31.78
N ARG A 515 15.77 0.24 31.66
CA ARG A 515 14.99 0.59 30.47
C ARG A 515 15.95 0.86 29.31
N LEU A 516 16.12 -0.08 28.39
CA LEU A 516 16.70 0.18 27.08
C LEU A 516 15.66 0.89 26.19
N ARG A 517 15.78 2.23 26.15
CA ARG A 517 15.18 3.08 25.12
C ARG A 517 15.91 2.79 23.80
N ASN A 518 15.32 1.96 22.93
CA ASN A 518 15.71 1.97 21.52
C ASN A 518 15.05 3.18 20.83
N LYS A 519 15.86 4.21 20.63
CA LYS A 519 15.65 5.27 19.66
C LYS A 519 16.01 4.71 18.28
N PHE A 520 15.00 4.43 17.46
CA PHE A 520 15.10 4.57 16.01
C PHE A 520 13.72 5.04 15.52
N ILE A 521 13.68 6.29 15.05
CA ILE A 521 12.61 6.91 14.26
C ILE A 521 13.28 7.34 12.97
#